data_AF-A0AAW1T4W1-F1
#
_entry.id   AF-A0AAW1T4W1-F1
#
_cell.length_a   1.000
_cell.length_b   1.000
_cell.length_c   1.000
_cell.angle_alpha   90.00
_cell.angle_beta   90.00
_cell.angle_gamma   90.00
#
_symmetry.space_group_name_H-M   'P 1'
#
loop_
_entity.id
_entity.type
_entity.pdbx_description
1 polymer ?
#
loop_
_entity_poly.entity_id
_entity_poly.type
_entity_poly.pdbx_seq_one_letter_code
_entity_poly.pdbx_strand_id
1 'polypeptide(L)'
;MENFFSRLALDIIGKAVFDYDFDSLTHDDPVIKAVYTTLREAEYRSTAFIPYWNFAPLRAIVPRQRRCTEALGIVNTTLDGLISKCKRLVDEEDQEFQEEFLGGQGSLHPSLLACLW
;
A
#
# COMPACT_ATOMS: atom_id res chain seq x y z
N MET A 1 2.39 4.38 26.81
CA MET A 1 3.53 3.63 26.22
C MET A 1 3.11 2.79 25.01
N GLU A 2 1.90 2.26 24.93
CA GLU A 2 1.43 1.43 23.79
C GLU A 2 1.39 2.15 22.43
N ASN A 3 1.10 3.45 22.41
CA ASN A 3 0.99 4.23 21.16
C ASN A 3 2.30 4.29 20.34
N PHE A 4 3.47 4.19 20.98
CA PHE A 4 4.75 4.21 20.25
C PHE A 4 5.02 2.90 19.52
N PHE A 5 4.69 1.76 20.14
CA PHE A 5 4.79 0.47 19.48
C PHE A 5 3.80 0.33 18.33
N SER A 6 2.57 0.86 18.47
CA SER A 6 1.59 0.85 17.36
C SER A 6 2.05 1.71 16.18
N ARG A 7 2.67 2.87 16.43
CA ARG A 7 3.23 3.75 15.39
C ARG A 7 4.43 3.10 14.71
N LEU A 8 5.36 2.54 15.49
CA LEU A 8 6.53 1.82 14.96
C LEU A 8 6.13 0.61 14.10
N ALA A 9 5.16 -0.20 14.55
CA ALA A 9 4.67 -1.33 13.77
C ALA A 9 4.01 -0.89 12.45
N LEU A 10 3.28 0.24 12.46
CA LEU A 10 2.67 0.81 11.26
C LEU A 10 3.73 1.26 10.24
N ASP A 11 4.82 1.83 10.71
CA ASP A 11 5.90 2.30 9.85
C ASP A 11 6.68 1.13 9.22
N ILE A 12 6.97 0.10 10.02
CA ILE A 12 7.62 -1.13 9.55
C ILE A 12 6.80 -1.80 8.44
N ILE A 13 5.48 -1.95 8.62
CA ILE A 13 4.65 -2.59 7.60
C ILE A 13 4.48 -1.73 6.35
N GLY A 14 4.48 -0.39 6.48
CA GLY A 14 4.43 0.53 5.35
C GLY A 14 5.64 0.41 4.43
N LYS A 15 6.83 0.41 5.03
CA LYS A 15 8.09 0.21 4.31
C LYS A 15 8.20 -1.19 3.74
N ALA A 16 7.88 -2.22 4.52
CA ALA A 16 8.07 -3.60 4.08
C ALA A 16 7.13 -4.03 2.94
N VAL A 17 5.89 -3.55 2.93
CA VAL A 17 4.86 -4.02 1.98
C VAL A 17 4.74 -3.11 0.75
N PHE A 18 4.84 -1.79 0.94
CA PHE A 18 4.54 -0.81 -0.12
C PHE A 18 5.72 0.11 -0.44
N ASP A 19 6.88 -0.11 0.20
CA ASP A 19 8.03 0.81 0.16
C ASP A 19 7.65 2.27 0.50
N TYR A 20 6.66 2.43 1.39
CA TYR A 20 6.14 3.75 1.78
C TYR A 20 6.58 4.13 3.18
N ASP A 21 7.17 5.32 3.32
CA ASP A 21 7.46 5.90 4.63
C ASP A 21 6.21 6.57 5.19
N PHE A 22 5.72 6.07 6.32
CA PHE A 22 4.66 6.79 7.03
C PHE A 22 5.23 7.85 7.97
N ASP A 23 6.47 7.68 8.46
CA ASP A 23 7.13 8.56 9.44
C ASP A 23 6.22 8.93 10.63
N SER A 24 5.46 7.94 11.08
CA SER A 24 4.39 8.15 12.08
C SER A 24 4.89 8.50 13.49
N LEU A 25 6.21 8.47 13.69
CA LEU A 25 6.88 8.82 14.94
C LEU A 25 7.13 10.33 15.07
N THR A 26 7.30 11.04 13.96
CA THR A 26 7.63 12.48 13.96
C THR A 26 6.48 13.34 13.43
N HIS A 27 5.69 12.83 12.48
CA HIS A 27 4.62 13.56 11.81
C HIS A 27 3.25 12.89 11.97
N ASP A 28 2.23 13.70 12.27
CA ASP A 28 0.83 13.26 12.29
C ASP A 28 0.19 13.53 10.92
N ASP A 29 0.44 12.63 9.96
CA ASP A 29 -0.12 12.71 8.62
C ASP A 29 -1.62 12.34 8.57
N PRO A 30 -2.39 12.93 7.63
CA PRO A 30 -3.82 12.64 7.47
C PRO A 30 -4.06 11.15 7.12
N VAL A 31 -3.10 10.50 6.47
CA VAL A 31 -3.15 9.08 6.12
C VAL A 31 -3.10 8.20 7.37
N ILE A 32 -2.22 8.51 8.32
CA ILE A 32 -2.09 7.77 9.57
C ILE A 32 -3.40 7.84 10.36
N LYS A 33 -3.98 9.04 10.47
CA LYS A 33 -5.28 9.24 11.14
C LYS A 33 -6.40 8.46 10.44
N ALA A 34 -6.38 8.41 9.10
CA ALA A 34 -7.32 7.61 8.33
C ALA A 34 -7.18 6.12 8.65
N VAL A 35 -5.95 5.58 8.66
CA VAL A 35 -5.68 4.18 9.03
C VAL A 35 -6.21 3.86 10.43
N TYR A 36 -5.88 4.65 11.45
CA TYR A 36 -6.41 4.41 12.80
C TYR A 36 -7.93 4.49 12.89
N THR A 37 -8.55 5.39 12.13
CA THR A 37 -10.02 5.49 12.06
C THR A 37 -10.64 4.23 11.46
N THR A 38 -10.01 3.67 10.42
CA THR A 38 -10.47 2.43 9.78
C THR A 38 -10.31 1.22 10.69
N LEU A 39 -9.17 1.10 11.38
CA LEU A 39 -8.91 0.02 12.32
C LEU A 39 -9.90 0.03 13.49
N ARG A 40 -10.17 1.21 14.07
CA ARG A 40 -11.13 1.33 15.16
C ARG A 40 -12.57 0.98 14.75
N GLU A 41 -12.94 1.28 13.51
CA GLU A 41 -14.25 0.89 12.98
C GLU A 41 -14.31 -0.62 12.70
N ALA A 42 -13.21 -1.23 12.23
CA ALA A 42 -13.13 -2.68 12.05
C ALA A 42 -13.29 -3.43 13.39
N GLU A 43 -12.62 -2.95 14.44
CA GLU A 43 -12.77 -3.47 15.80
C GLU A 43 -14.21 -3.35 16.29
N TYR A 44 -14.84 -2.19 16.10
CA TYR A 44 -16.24 -1.99 16.48
C TYR A 44 -17.20 -2.94 15.73
N ARG A 45 -16.96 -3.19 14.43
CA ARG A 45 -17.76 -4.14 13.64
C ARG A 45 -17.59 -5.58 14.10
N SER A 46 -16.44 -5.93 14.68
CA SER A 46 -16.20 -7.28 15.21
C SER A 46 -17.00 -7.59 16.50
N THR A 47 -17.37 -6.54 17.25
CA THR A 47 -18.08 -6.69 18.55
C THR A 47 -19.57 -6.36 18.47
N ALA A 48 -20.03 -5.76 17.36
CA ALA A 48 -21.41 -5.34 17.23
C ALA A 48 -22.35 -6.52 16.94
N PHE A 49 -23.40 -6.63 17.76
CA PHE A 49 -24.40 -7.71 17.69
C PHE A 49 -25.26 -7.68 16.41
N ILE A 50 -25.49 -6.49 15.82
CA ILE A 50 -26.33 -6.31 14.63
C ILE A 50 -25.50 -5.64 13.52
N PRO A 51 -25.39 -6.25 12.33
CA PRO A 51 -24.58 -5.72 11.22
C PRO A 51 -25.29 -4.63 10.42
N TYR A 52 -25.55 -3.48 11.05
CA TYR A 52 -26.28 -2.36 10.42
C TYR A 52 -25.46 -1.64 9.31
N TRP A 53 -24.14 -1.84 9.25
CA TRP A 53 -23.25 -1.27 8.22
C TRP A 53 -23.38 -1.93 6.84
N ASN A 54 -24.11 -3.04 6.73
CA ASN A 54 -24.33 -3.75 5.46
C ASN A 54 -25.35 -3.04 4.55
N PHE A 55 -26.20 -2.18 5.11
CA PHE A 55 -27.23 -1.47 4.37
C PHE A 55 -26.72 -0.12 3.87
N ALA A 56 -26.71 0.09 2.54
CA ALA A 56 -26.14 1.28 1.91
C ALA A 56 -26.75 2.62 2.38
N PRO A 57 -28.08 2.76 2.57
CA PRO A 57 -28.67 3.97 3.13
C PRO A 57 -28.21 4.28 4.56
N LEU A 58 -28.10 3.26 5.42
CA LEU A 58 -27.68 3.44 6.81
C LEU A 58 -26.21 3.84 6.91
N ARG A 59 -25.36 3.31 6.00
CA ARG A 59 -23.96 3.75 5.87
C ARG A 59 -23.86 5.23 5.50
N ALA A 60 -24.75 5.71 4.63
CA ALA A 60 -24.79 7.10 4.20
C ALA A 60 -25.45 8.03 5.21
N ILE A 61 -26.30 7.56 6.14
CA ILE A 61 -26.95 8.43 7.14
C ILE A 61 -26.08 8.55 8.40
N VAL A 62 -25.43 7.47 8.82
CA VAL A 62 -24.67 7.44 10.07
C VAL A 62 -23.35 8.21 9.92
N PRO A 63 -23.10 9.27 10.72
CA PRO A 63 -21.91 10.11 10.58
C PRO A 63 -20.60 9.35 10.85
N ARG A 64 -20.63 8.32 11.70
CA ARG A 64 -19.47 7.44 11.94
C ARG A 64 -19.07 6.65 10.70
N GLN A 65 -20.06 6.12 9.98
CA GLN A 65 -19.84 5.33 8.77
C GLN A 65 -19.32 6.21 7.61
N ARG A 66 -19.80 7.46 7.51
CA ARG A 66 -19.25 8.45 6.57
C ARG A 66 -17.76 8.70 6.80
N ARG A 67 -17.36 8.95 8.05
CA ARG A 67 -15.94 9.17 8.40
C ARG A 67 -15.06 7.96 8.07
N CYS A 68 -15.54 6.74 8.31
CA CYS A 68 -14.82 5.53 7.91
C CYS A 68 -14.70 5.42 6.39
N THR A 69 -15.77 5.74 5.64
CA THR A 69 -15.75 5.70 4.17
C THR A 69 -14.79 6.74 3.58
N GLU A 70 -14.77 7.94 4.14
CA GLU A 70 -13.83 9.00 3.76
C GLU A 70 -12.38 8.60 4.08
N ALA A 71 -12.12 8.06 5.27
CA ALA A 71 -10.82 7.54 5.64
C ALA A 71 -10.35 6.41 4.72
N LEU A 72 -11.24 5.47 4.36
CA LEU A 72 -10.94 4.43 3.37
C LEU A 72 -10.62 5.03 2.00
N GLY A 73 -11.30 6.10 1.59
CA GLY A 73 -11.00 6.81 0.35
C GLY A 73 -9.59 7.39 0.31
N ILE A 74 -9.15 8.02 1.40
CA ILE A 74 -7.78 8.55 1.53
C ILE A 74 -6.75 7.41 1.44
N VAL A 75 -6.95 6.33 2.21
CA VAL A 75 -6.05 5.17 2.21
C VAL A 75 -5.96 4.53 0.82
N ASN A 76 -7.10 4.28 0.16
CA ASN A 76 -7.10 3.69 -1.18
C ASN A 76 -6.41 4.61 -2.20
N THR A 77 -6.65 5.92 -2.15
CA THR A 77 -5.99 6.86 -3.07
C THR A 77 -4.48 6.84 -2.90
N THR A 78 -3.99 6.76 -1.65
CA THR A 78 -2.54 6.64 -1.39
C THR A 78 -1.98 5.32 -1.90
N LEU A 79 -2.67 4.21 -1.68
CA LEU A 79 -2.25 2.88 -2.14
C LEU A 79 -2.26 2.79 -3.67
N ASP A 80 -3.30 3.31 -4.34
CA ASP A 80 -3.38 3.37 -5.80
C ASP A 80 -2.21 4.17 -6.39
N GLY A 81 -1.84 5.28 -5.75
CA GLY A 81 -0.65 6.05 -6.13
C GLY A 81 0.64 5.25 -6.01
N LEU A 82 0.79 4.44 -4.95
CA LEU A 82 1.97 3.59 -4.75
C LEU A 82 2.01 2.45 -5.75
N ILE A 83 0.89 1.77 -5.98
CA ILE A 83 0.77 0.71 -6.99
C ILE A 83 1.10 1.25 -8.38
N SER A 84 0.62 2.45 -8.72
CA SER A 84 0.93 3.07 -10.01
C SER A 84 2.42 3.40 -10.17
N LYS A 85 3.10 3.82 -9.09
CA LYS A 85 4.56 4.06 -9.10
C LYS A 85 5.32 2.75 -9.28
N CYS A 86 4.98 1.72 -8.53
CA CYS A 86 5.60 0.39 -8.66
C CYS A 86 5.42 -0.18 -10.07
N LYS A 87 4.21 -0.07 -10.64
CA LYS A 87 3.97 -0.51 -12.03
C LYS A 87 4.88 0.19 -13.03
N ARG A 88 5.02 1.51 -12.92
CA ARG A 88 5.89 2.28 -13.82
C ARG A 88 7.36 1.85 -13.72
N LEU A 89 7.87 1.61 -12.50
CA LEU A 89 9.26 1.15 -12.31
C LEU A 89 9.49 -0.23 -12.96
N VAL A 90 8.52 -1.15 -12.79
CA VAL A 90 8.59 -2.47 -13.44
C VAL A 90 8.50 -2.36 -14.96
N ASP A 91 7.62 -1.51 -15.47
CA ASP A 91 7.48 -1.28 -16.92
C ASP A 91 8.76 -0.67 -17.52
N GLU A 92 9.47 0.19 -16.78
CA GLU A 92 10.77 0.77 -17.17
C GLU A 92 11.87 -0.31 -17.19
N GLU A 93 11.97 -1.15 -16.14
CA GLU A 93 12.93 -2.27 -16.08
C GLU A 93 12.69 -3.29 -17.20
N ASP A 94 11.43 -3.63 -17.49
CA ASP A 94 11.07 -4.56 -18.58
C ASP A 94 11.44 -3.99 -19.96
N GLN A 95 11.35 -2.67 -20.15
CA GLN A 95 11.77 -2.00 -21.39
C GLN A 95 13.28 -1.98 -21.55
N GLU A 96 14.03 -1.61 -20.51
CA GLU A 96 15.51 -1.66 -20.53
C GLU A 96 16.00 -3.09 -20.84
N PHE A 97 15.39 -4.10 -20.23
CA PHE A 97 15.70 -5.50 -20.51
C PHE A 97 15.40 -5.87 -21.97
N GLN A 98 14.26 -5.47 -22.53
CA GLN A 98 13.94 -5.74 -23.94
C GLN A 98 14.90 -5.03 -24.90
N GLU A 99 15.27 -3.78 -24.63
CA GLU A 99 16.22 -3.02 -25.45
C GLU A 99 17.63 -3.61 -25.40
N GLU A 100 18.09 -4.10 -24.23
CA GLU A 100 19.38 -4.80 -24.11
C GLU A 100 19.39 -6.11 -24.92
N PHE A 101 18.30 -6.89 -24.89
CA PHE A 101 18.17 -8.11 -25.68
C PHE A 101 18.05 -7.86 -27.20
N LEU A 102 17.33 -6.80 -27.61
CA LEU A 102 17.11 -6.48 -29.03
C LEU A 102 18.27 -5.68 -29.65
N GLY A 103 18.99 -4.89 -28.86
CA GLY A 103 20.22 -4.20 -29.26
C GLY A 103 21.42 -5.15 -29.42
N GLY A 104 21.29 -6.39 -28.92
CA GLY A 104 22.30 -7.44 -28.97
C GLY A 104 22.21 -8.39 -30.16
N GLN A 105 22.22 -7.90 -31.41
CA GLN A 105 22.83 -8.67 -32.50
C GLN A 105 24.31 -8.32 -32.58
N GLY A 106 25.18 -9.14 -31.96
CA GLY A 106 26.58 -9.17 -32.40
C GLY A 106 27.69 -9.54 -31.43
N SER A 107 27.48 -9.84 -30.15
CA SER A 107 28.55 -10.44 -29.33
C SER A 107 28.00 -11.24 -28.17
N LEU A 108 27.81 -12.55 -28.39
CA LEU A 108 27.87 -13.51 -27.30
C LEU A 108 29.20 -13.28 -26.56
N HIS A 109 29.12 -12.78 -25.33
CA HIS A 109 30.28 -12.71 -24.46
C HIS A 109 30.79 -14.15 -24.22
N PRO A 110 32.10 -14.43 -24.41
CA PRO A 110 32.64 -15.79 -24.34
C PRO A 110 32.53 -16.46 -22.95
N SER A 111 32.00 -15.78 -21.92
CA SER A 111 31.78 -16.35 -20.59
C SER A 111 30.55 -17.27 -20.49
N LEU A 112 29.56 -17.14 -21.37
CA LEU A 112 28.36 -18.02 -21.35
C LEU A 112 28.60 -19.39 -22.01
N LEU A 113 29.65 -19.52 -22.83
CA LEU A 113 30.05 -20.81 -23.42
C LEU A 113 30.83 -21.70 -22.42
N ALA A 114 31.36 -21.14 -21.34
CA ALA A 114 32.11 -21.89 -20.33
C ALA A 114 31.23 -22.70 -19.35
N CYS A 115 29.92 -22.49 -19.34
CA CYS A 115 28.97 -23.21 -18.47
C CYS A 115 28.24 -24.37 -19.17
N LEU A 116 28.57 -24.66 -20.44
CA LEU A 116 27.89 -25.67 -21.26
C LEU A 116 28.78 -26.89 -21.61
N TRP A 117 29.89 -27.09 -20.90
CA TRP A 117 30.66 -28.33 -20.84
C TRP A 117 30.90 -28.75 -19.39
#